data_AF-A0A833YJR8-F1
#
_entry.id   AF-A0A833YJR8-F1
#
_cell.length_a   1.000
_cell.length_b   1.000
_cell.length_c   1.000
_cell.angle_alpha   90.00
_cell.angle_beta   90.00
_cell.angle_gamma   90.00
#
_symmetry.space_group_name_H-M   'P 1'
#
loop_
_entity.id
_entity.type
_entity.pdbx_description
1 polymer ?
#
loop_
_entity_poly.entity_id
_entity_poly.type
_entity_poly.pdbx_seq_one_letter_code
_entity_poly.pdbx_strand_id
1 'polypeptide(L)'
;MPERLVPMLLDLWTPLMILWITLPPCIYAAPLDQSQGAVSGSRLELNRLSEEQRILNRSKRGWVWNQMFVLEEFSGPEPILVGRLHTDLDPGSKKIKYILSGDGAGTIFQINDITGDIHAIKRLDREEKAEYTLTAQAVDWETNKPLEPPSEFIIKVQDINDNAPEFLNGPYHATVPEMSILGTSVTNVTATDADDPVYGNSAKLVYSILEGQPYFSIEPETAIIKTALPNMDREAKEEYVVVIQAKDMGGHSGGLSGTTTLTVTLTDVNDNPPKFAQSK
;
A
#
# COMPACT_ATOMS: atom_id res chain seq x y z
N MET A 1 65.13 28.26 27.40
CA MET A 1 63.99 28.36 28.33
C MET A 1 63.43 29.77 28.24
N PRO A 2 62.12 30.01 28.46
CA PRO A 2 61.02 29.08 28.81
C PRO A 2 59.96 28.94 27.68
N GLU A 3 59.24 27.81 27.55
CA GLU A 3 57.97 27.38 28.23
C GLU A 3 56.75 28.22 27.83
N ARG A 4 55.51 27.73 27.56
CA ARG A 4 54.65 26.66 28.13
C ARG A 4 53.50 26.42 27.10
N LEU A 5 53.05 25.19 26.77
CA LEU A 5 52.07 24.29 27.45
C LEU A 5 50.64 24.89 27.56
N VAL A 6 49.62 24.41 26.80
CA VAL A 6 48.55 23.37 27.12
C VAL A 6 47.16 23.98 26.76
N PRO A 7 45.97 23.29 26.61
CA PRO A 7 45.53 21.87 26.40
C PRO A 7 44.71 21.69 25.07
N MET A 8 44.53 20.50 24.44
CA MET A 8 43.68 19.33 24.73
C MET A 8 42.17 19.61 24.90
N LEU A 9 41.33 19.08 23.99
CA LEU A 9 40.02 18.49 24.29
C LEU A 9 39.59 17.55 23.15
N LEU A 10 39.60 16.25 23.46
CA LEU A 10 38.89 15.20 22.73
C LEU A 10 37.39 15.47 22.87
N ASP A 11 36.68 15.66 21.76
CA ASP A 11 35.23 15.46 21.74
C ASP A 11 34.94 14.02 21.33
N LEU A 12 34.89 13.16 22.36
CA LEU A 12 34.25 11.86 22.34
C LEU A 12 32.75 12.07 22.11
N TRP A 13 32.29 11.89 20.88
CA TRP A 13 30.88 11.67 20.59
C TRP A 13 30.62 10.17 20.60
N THR A 14 30.13 9.66 21.73
CA THR A 14 29.41 8.38 21.77
C THR A 14 27.93 8.67 21.52
N PRO A 15 27.35 8.27 20.38
CA PRO A 15 25.91 8.06 20.31
C PRO A 15 25.57 6.77 21.07
N LEU A 16 24.38 6.70 21.68
CA LEU A 16 23.79 5.41 22.03
C LEU A 16 23.71 4.57 20.74
N MET A 17 24.35 3.40 20.78
CA MET A 17 24.41 2.38 19.73
C MET A 17 23.01 2.00 19.25
N ILE A 18 22.80 2.07 17.94
CA ILE A 18 21.58 1.64 17.26
C ILE A 18 22.05 0.74 16.13
N LEU A 19 21.41 -0.43 15.96
CA LEU A 19 21.59 -1.24 14.77
C LEU A 19 21.00 -0.45 13.59
N TRP A 20 21.82 0.01 12.65
CA TRP A 20 21.35 0.77 11.49
C TRP A 20 21.30 -0.15 10.26
N ILE A 21 20.33 0.09 9.39
CA ILE A 21 20.07 -0.72 8.20
C ILE A 21 20.47 0.09 6.97
N THR A 22 21.21 -0.53 6.06
CA THR A 22 21.49 0.04 4.74
C THR A 22 20.63 -0.64 3.68
N LEU A 23 19.76 0.12 3.02
CA LEU A 23 19.07 -0.33 1.81
C LEU A 23 20.03 -0.23 0.60
N PRO A 24 19.88 -1.08 -0.44
CA PRO A 24 20.60 -0.89 -1.70
C PRO A 24 20.28 0.49 -2.31
N PRO A 25 21.17 1.06 -3.15
CA PRO A 25 20.95 2.35 -3.77
C PRO A 25 19.79 2.27 -4.78
N CYS A 26 18.58 2.61 -4.35
CA CYS A 26 17.44 2.83 -5.24
C CYS A 26 17.41 4.30 -5.70
N ILE A 27 17.33 4.46 -7.02
CA ILE A 27 17.22 5.74 -7.73
C ILE A 27 15.78 6.23 -7.63
N TYR A 28 15.40 6.97 -6.59
CA TYR A 28 14.22 7.84 -6.66
C TYR A 28 14.45 9.12 -5.83
N ALA A 29 14.41 10.25 -6.52
CA ALA A 29 14.47 11.57 -5.93
C ALA A 29 13.13 11.89 -5.24
N ALA A 30 13.16 12.18 -3.95
CA ALA A 30 12.00 12.72 -3.24
C ALA A 30 11.74 14.17 -3.68
N PRO A 31 10.47 14.64 -3.74
CA PRO A 31 10.16 16.02 -4.07
C PRO A 31 10.54 16.95 -2.90
N LEU A 32 11.19 18.07 -3.22
CA LEU A 32 11.37 19.20 -2.31
C LEU A 32 10.03 19.93 -2.13
N ASP A 33 9.41 19.79 -0.95
CA ASP A 33 8.33 20.68 -0.52
C ASP A 33 8.93 22.03 -0.09
N GLN A 34 8.81 23.03 -0.96
CA GLN A 34 9.07 24.43 -0.64
C GLN A 34 7.77 25.08 -0.20
N SER A 35 7.46 25.00 1.10
CA SER A 35 6.49 25.91 1.69
C SER A 35 6.85 26.21 3.15
N GLN A 36 7.39 27.41 3.40
CA GLN A 36 6.96 28.24 4.52
C GLN A 36 7.52 29.67 4.41
N GLY A 37 6.57 30.62 4.41
CA GLY A 37 6.80 32.04 4.25
C GLY A 37 7.48 32.68 5.46
N ALA A 38 8.31 33.68 5.15
CA ALA A 38 8.92 34.56 6.13
C ALA A 38 7.87 35.47 6.78
N VAL A 39 7.72 35.36 8.11
CA VAL A 39 7.01 36.36 8.91
C VAL A 39 8.04 37.25 9.58
N SER A 40 7.99 38.54 9.26
CA SER A 40 8.82 39.60 9.84
C SER A 40 8.40 39.89 11.27
N GLY A 41 9.25 39.54 12.24
CA GLY A 41 9.14 39.95 13.64
C GLY A 41 10.33 40.82 14.04
N SER A 42 10.06 42.05 14.47
CA SER A 42 11.02 43.09 14.82
C SER A 42 11.97 42.70 15.98
N ARG A 43 13.25 42.99 15.78
CA ARG A 43 14.45 42.62 16.58
C ARG A 43 14.59 43.30 17.96
N LEU A 44 13.51 43.63 18.67
CA LEU A 44 13.65 44.43 19.91
C LEU A 44 12.82 44.02 21.15
N GLU A 45 12.13 42.88 21.15
CA GLU A 45 11.47 42.39 22.37
C GLU A 45 11.79 40.93 22.70
N LEU A 46 13.07 40.62 22.94
CA LEU A 46 13.50 39.28 23.37
C LEU A 46 14.59 39.28 24.44
N ASN A 47 14.69 40.36 25.23
CA ASN A 47 15.61 40.45 26.36
C ASN A 47 14.84 40.69 27.66
N ARG A 48 14.15 39.66 28.16
CA ARG A 48 13.70 39.53 29.56
C ARG A 48 13.09 38.15 29.82
N LEU A 49 13.89 37.10 29.64
CA LEU A 49 13.63 35.79 30.26
C LEU A 49 14.96 35.32 30.87
N SER A 50 14.92 34.92 32.14
CA SER A 50 16.07 34.47 32.92
C SER A 50 16.78 33.30 32.23
N GLU A 51 18.10 33.18 32.45
CA GLU A 51 18.93 32.09 31.91
C GLU A 51 18.44 30.69 32.30
N GLU A 52 17.56 30.58 33.30
CA GLU A 52 16.95 29.32 33.76
C GLU A 52 15.80 28.79 32.89
N GLN A 53 15.28 29.56 31.92
CA GLN A 53 14.17 29.10 31.05
C GLN A 53 14.60 28.68 29.63
N ARG A 54 15.91 28.57 29.36
CA ARG A 54 16.43 28.10 28.06
C ARG A 54 16.90 26.65 28.07
N ILE A 55 16.20 25.77 28.78
CA ILE A 55 16.29 24.34 28.49
C ILE A 55 15.35 24.07 27.32
N LEU A 56 15.86 24.27 26.10
CA LEU A 56 15.27 23.65 24.92
C LEU A 56 15.40 22.15 25.12
N ASN A 57 14.33 21.52 25.63
CA ASN A 57 14.19 20.07 25.62
C ASN A 57 13.98 19.66 24.15
N ARG A 58 15.06 19.68 23.37
CA ARG A 58 15.08 19.11 22.03
C ARG A 58 14.98 17.61 22.21
N SER A 59 13.75 17.11 22.27
CA SER A 59 13.48 15.72 21.92
C SER A 59 13.91 15.58 20.47
N LYS A 60 15.08 14.97 20.26
CA LYS A 60 15.51 14.52 18.94
C LYS A 60 14.44 13.51 18.54
N ARG A 61 13.53 13.85 17.63
CA ARG A 61 12.61 12.88 17.05
C ARG A 61 13.50 11.77 16.49
N GLY A 62 13.56 10.63 17.18
CA GLY A 62 14.32 9.48 16.73
C GLY A 62 13.68 9.04 15.43
N TRP A 63 14.45 9.08 14.34
CA TRP A 63 14.00 8.44 13.10
C TRP A 63 14.00 6.95 13.36
N VAL A 64 12.83 6.32 13.25
CA VAL A 64 12.70 4.88 13.41
C VAL A 64 12.99 4.26 12.05
N TRP A 65 14.15 3.62 11.91
CA TRP A 65 14.59 2.90 10.71
C TRP A 65 14.54 1.38 10.96
N ASN A 66 13.41 0.86 11.39
CA ASN A 66 13.24 -0.57 11.71
C ASN A 66 12.32 -1.28 10.71
N GLN A 67 12.23 -0.80 9.47
CA GLN A 67 11.45 -1.43 8.42
C GLN A 67 12.29 -1.69 7.17
N MET A 68 12.10 -2.87 6.58
CA MET A 68 12.63 -3.25 5.27
C MET A 68 11.47 -3.56 4.33
N PHE A 69 11.73 -3.49 3.02
CA PHE A 69 10.74 -3.78 1.99
C PHE A 69 11.27 -4.88 1.08
N VAL A 70 10.39 -5.80 0.70
CA VAL A 70 10.68 -6.88 -0.25
C VAL A 70 9.50 -7.00 -1.19
N LEU A 71 9.74 -7.02 -2.50
CA LEU A 71 8.67 -7.25 -3.48
C LEU A 71 8.17 -8.68 -3.38
N GLU A 72 6.86 -8.87 -3.51
CA GLU A 72 6.28 -10.20 -3.62
C GLU A 72 6.61 -10.90 -4.94
N GLU A 73 6.18 -12.17 -5.06
CA GLU A 73 6.15 -12.93 -6.32
C GLU A 73 7.48 -13.18 -7.04
N PHE A 74 8.62 -12.67 -6.55
CA PHE A 74 9.88 -12.86 -7.25
C PHE A 74 10.28 -14.34 -7.28
N SER A 75 10.19 -14.87 -8.49
CA SER A 75 10.26 -16.29 -8.82
C SER A 75 11.63 -16.69 -9.37
N GLY A 76 12.68 -15.92 -9.07
CA GLY A 76 14.04 -16.23 -9.50
C GLY A 76 14.60 -17.47 -8.76
N PRO A 77 15.56 -18.20 -9.36
CA PRO A 77 16.28 -19.26 -8.67
C PRO A 77 17.21 -18.71 -7.58
N GLU A 78 17.50 -17.40 -7.60
CA GLU A 78 18.40 -16.75 -6.66
C GLU A 78 17.62 -16.06 -5.52
N PRO A 79 18.07 -16.22 -4.26
CA PRO A 79 17.54 -15.47 -3.13
C PRO A 79 17.68 -13.96 -3.31
N ILE A 80 16.68 -13.20 -2.90
CA ILE A 80 16.71 -11.73 -2.98
C ILE A 80 17.27 -11.16 -1.69
N LEU A 81 18.26 -10.27 -1.79
CA LEU A 81 18.71 -9.46 -0.67
C LEU A 81 17.62 -8.46 -0.26
N VAL A 82 17.08 -8.62 0.95
CA VAL A 82 16.09 -7.70 1.54
C VAL A 82 16.78 -6.51 2.21
N GLY A 83 17.91 -6.77 2.87
CA GLY A 83 18.67 -5.74 3.56
C GLY A 83 19.87 -6.31 4.29
N ARG A 84 20.73 -5.40 4.77
CA ARG A 84 21.90 -5.75 5.59
C ARG A 84 21.78 -5.12 6.96
N LEU A 85 22.01 -5.91 7.99
CA LEU A 85 22.15 -5.44 9.37
C LEU A 85 23.56 -4.93 9.62
N HIS A 86 23.67 -3.85 10.38
CA HIS A 86 24.96 -3.31 10.79
C HIS A 86 24.92 -2.83 12.24
N THR A 87 26.02 -3.06 12.97
CA THR A 87 26.25 -2.46 14.29
C THR A 87 27.37 -1.44 14.14
N ASP A 88 27.24 -0.33 14.86
CA ASP A 88 28.21 0.75 14.95
C ASP A 88 29.36 0.46 15.94
N LEU A 89 29.39 -0.75 16.52
CA LEU A 89 30.54 -1.24 17.27
C LEU A 89 31.79 -1.15 16.42
N ASP A 90 32.77 -0.36 16.89
CA ASP A 90 34.12 -0.37 16.33
C ASP A 90 34.66 -1.80 16.51
N PRO A 91 34.86 -2.57 15.43
CA PRO A 91 35.08 -4.00 15.53
C PRO A 91 36.36 -4.33 16.30
N GLY A 92 37.31 -3.39 16.45
CA GLY A 92 38.59 -3.67 17.08
C GLY A 92 39.18 -4.98 16.52
N SER A 93 39.41 -5.97 17.39
CA SER A 93 39.82 -7.34 17.03
C SER A 93 38.70 -8.40 17.12
N LYS A 94 37.45 -8.00 17.43
CA LYS A 94 36.34 -8.94 17.66
C LYS A 94 35.55 -9.16 16.37
N LYS A 95 35.30 -10.42 16.05
CA LYS A 95 34.42 -10.81 14.93
C LYS A 95 32.98 -10.89 15.42
N ILE A 96 32.09 -10.24 14.69
CA ILE A 96 30.66 -10.17 15.01
C ILE A 96 29.94 -11.30 14.26
N LYS A 97 29.00 -11.93 14.94
CA LYS A 97 28.08 -12.91 14.39
C LYS A 97 26.65 -12.39 14.52
N TYR A 98 25.93 -12.34 13.40
CA TYR A 98 24.52 -11.98 13.36
C TYR A 98 23.63 -13.21 13.48
N ILE A 99 22.61 -13.10 14.32
CA ILE A 99 21.60 -14.14 14.53
C ILE A 99 20.23 -13.51 14.27
N LEU A 100 19.40 -14.21 13.50
CA LEU A 100 18.04 -13.80 13.16
C LEU A 100 17.03 -14.76 13.77
N SER A 101 15.98 -14.23 14.37
CA SER A 101 14.86 -14.98 14.94
C SER A 101 13.53 -14.26 14.68
N GLY A 102 12.41 -14.93 14.96
CA GLY A 102 11.07 -14.40 14.71
C GLY A 102 10.40 -15.04 13.49
N ASP A 103 9.49 -14.30 12.86
CA ASP A 103 8.63 -14.82 11.80
C ASP A 103 9.41 -15.23 10.57
N GLY A 104 9.28 -16.50 10.15
CA GLY A 104 9.94 -17.01 8.95
C GLY A 104 11.48 -17.05 9.02
N ALA A 105 12.09 -16.78 10.16
CA ALA A 105 13.54 -16.82 10.31
C ALA A 105 14.09 -18.23 10.03
N GLY A 106 15.14 -18.32 9.21
CA GLY A 106 15.77 -19.57 8.78
C GLY A 106 14.95 -20.41 7.79
N THR A 107 13.74 -19.99 7.44
CA THR A 107 12.84 -20.74 6.53
C THR A 107 12.36 -19.93 5.33
N ILE A 108 11.99 -18.67 5.56
CA ILE A 108 11.61 -17.67 4.56
C ILE A 108 12.74 -16.64 4.44
N PHE A 109 13.25 -16.16 5.58
CA PHE A 109 14.35 -15.19 5.64
C PHE A 109 15.60 -15.85 6.21
N GLN A 110 16.67 -15.87 5.42
CA GLN A 110 17.96 -16.41 5.82
C GLN A 110 18.99 -15.30 5.96
N ILE A 111 19.65 -15.24 7.12
CA ILE A 111 20.75 -14.30 7.37
C ILE A 111 22.10 -14.97 7.11
N ASN A 112 23.01 -14.24 6.48
CA ASN A 112 24.43 -14.56 6.51
C ASN A 112 25.03 -14.02 7.81
N ASP A 113 25.47 -14.93 8.67
CA ASP A 113 25.88 -14.64 10.04
C ASP A 113 27.16 -13.79 10.14
N ILE A 114 27.96 -13.68 9.08
CA ILE A 114 29.18 -12.86 9.05
C ILE A 114 28.91 -11.46 8.49
N THR A 115 28.16 -11.38 7.39
CA THR A 115 27.93 -10.11 6.66
C THR A 115 26.71 -9.33 7.14
N GLY A 116 25.76 -10.02 7.77
CA GLY A 116 24.46 -9.45 8.16
C GLY A 116 23.47 -9.34 7.01
N ASP A 117 23.77 -9.90 5.83
CA ASP A 117 22.86 -9.92 4.67
C ASP A 117 21.68 -10.85 4.91
N ILE A 118 20.46 -10.31 4.81
CA ILE A 118 19.21 -11.06 4.93
C ILE A 118 18.65 -11.28 3.53
N HIS A 119 18.44 -12.55 3.17
CA HIS A 119 17.82 -12.92 1.91
C HIS A 119 16.46 -13.57 2.12
N ALA A 120 15.51 -13.27 1.24
CA ALA A 120 14.30 -14.06 1.07
C ALA A 120 14.62 -15.29 0.21
N ILE A 121 14.41 -16.48 0.77
CA ILE A 121 14.72 -17.78 0.14
C ILE A 121 13.47 -18.56 -0.29
N LYS A 122 12.29 -17.98 -0.06
CA LYS A 122 11.00 -18.47 -0.52
C LYS A 122 10.24 -17.35 -1.21
N ARG A 123 9.28 -17.74 -2.06
CA ARG A 123 8.30 -16.81 -2.58
C ARG A 123 7.48 -16.23 -1.43
N LEU A 124 7.20 -14.95 -1.55
CA LEU A 124 6.36 -14.18 -0.65
C LEU A 124 5.11 -13.81 -1.43
N ASP A 125 3.99 -13.84 -0.73
CA ASP A 125 2.66 -13.49 -1.20
C ASP A 125 2.09 -12.54 -0.13
N ARG A 126 1.78 -11.32 -0.52
CA ARG A 126 1.33 -10.25 0.38
C ARG A 126 -0.10 -10.53 0.85
N GLU A 127 -0.94 -11.13 0.01
CA GLU A 127 -2.31 -11.52 0.34
C GLU A 127 -2.33 -12.63 1.39
N GLU A 128 -1.33 -13.52 1.38
CA GLU A 128 -1.12 -14.50 2.46
C GLU A 128 -0.59 -13.81 3.74
N LYS A 129 0.49 -13.02 3.62
CA LYS A 129 1.08 -12.30 4.76
C LYS A 129 1.90 -11.06 4.35
N ALA A 130 1.35 -9.88 4.57
CA ALA A 130 1.96 -8.60 4.23
C ALA A 130 3.13 -8.15 5.12
N GLU A 131 3.22 -8.60 6.38
CA GLU A 131 4.24 -8.13 7.33
C GLU A 131 4.84 -9.27 8.16
N TYR A 132 6.16 -9.23 8.35
CA TYR A 132 6.90 -10.17 9.17
C TYR A 132 7.66 -9.41 10.25
N THR A 133 7.45 -9.79 11.51
CA THR A 133 8.17 -9.22 12.65
C THR A 133 9.35 -10.13 12.99
N LEU A 134 10.57 -9.59 12.88
CA LEU A 134 11.80 -10.31 13.17
C LEU A 134 12.61 -9.60 14.25
N THR A 135 13.44 -10.38 14.92
CA THR A 135 14.41 -9.89 15.89
C THR A 135 15.81 -10.28 15.45
N ALA A 136 16.72 -9.31 15.45
CA ALA A 136 18.12 -9.55 15.17
C ALA A 136 18.98 -9.37 16.43
N GLN A 137 20.06 -10.14 16.52
CA GLN A 137 21.05 -10.03 17.58
C GLN A 137 22.45 -10.08 17.01
N ALA A 138 23.33 -9.20 17.50
CA ALA A 138 24.76 -9.25 17.25
C ALA A 138 25.47 -9.86 18.47
N VAL A 139 26.21 -10.94 18.25
CA VAL A 139 26.97 -11.64 19.29
C VAL A 139 28.44 -11.77 18.91
N ASP A 140 29.29 -11.97 19.90
CA ASP A 140 30.70 -12.28 19.70
C ASP A 140 30.84 -13.68 19.08
N TRP A 141 31.61 -13.80 18.00
CA TRP A 141 31.72 -15.04 17.22
C TRP A 141 32.23 -16.24 18.04
N GLU A 142 33.15 -16.01 18.99
CA GLU A 142 33.78 -17.09 19.75
C GLU A 142 32.99 -17.41 21.03
N THR A 143 32.53 -16.38 21.73
CA THR A 143 31.92 -16.54 23.05
C THR A 143 30.39 -16.57 23.05
N ASN A 144 29.74 -16.25 21.92
CA ASN A 144 28.29 -16.04 21.78
C ASN A 144 27.71 -15.04 22.80
N LYS A 145 28.55 -14.20 23.40
CA LYS A 145 28.08 -13.15 24.30
C LYS A 145 27.41 -12.05 23.47
N PRO A 146 26.21 -11.57 23.87
CA PRO A 146 25.58 -10.43 23.21
C PRO A 146 26.52 -9.23 23.20
N LEU A 147 26.80 -8.71 22.01
CA LEU A 147 27.52 -7.45 21.82
C LEU A 147 26.56 -6.28 21.80
N GLU A 148 25.35 -6.51 21.30
CA GLU A 148 24.23 -5.57 21.25
C GLU A 148 22.98 -6.19 21.89
N PRO A 149 22.08 -5.37 22.45
CA PRO A 149 20.73 -5.83 22.76
C PRO A 149 20.00 -6.27 21.48
N PRO A 150 19.10 -7.27 21.56
CA PRO A 150 18.27 -7.64 20.43
C PRO A 150 17.45 -6.46 19.91
N SER A 151 17.32 -6.35 18.60
CA SER A 151 16.57 -5.28 17.93
C SER A 151 15.45 -5.89 17.09
N GLU A 152 14.22 -5.41 17.31
CA GLU A 152 13.03 -5.81 16.57
C GLU A 152 12.81 -4.89 15.36
N PHE A 153 12.48 -5.50 14.22
CA PHE A 153 12.23 -4.81 12.96
C PHE A 153 11.17 -5.57 12.14
N ILE A 154 10.56 -4.86 11.18
CA ILE A 154 9.49 -5.36 10.35
C ILE A 154 9.99 -5.48 8.91
N ILE A 155 9.72 -6.60 8.26
CA ILE A 155 9.83 -6.72 6.80
C ILE A 155 8.43 -6.60 6.23
N LYS A 156 8.20 -5.60 5.39
CA LYS A 156 6.95 -5.38 4.67
C LYS A 156 7.07 -5.95 3.27
N VAL A 157 6.09 -6.76 2.88
CA VAL A 157 5.96 -7.26 1.52
C VAL A 157 5.29 -6.16 0.69
N GLN A 158 5.95 -5.78 -0.41
CA GLN A 158 5.45 -4.80 -1.35
C GLN A 158 4.65 -5.49 -2.43
N ASP A 159 3.48 -4.92 -2.65
CA ASP A 159 2.47 -5.37 -3.59
C ASP A 159 2.95 -5.32 -5.04
N ILE A 160 2.61 -6.37 -5.80
CA ILE A 160 2.64 -6.41 -7.26
C ILE A 160 1.22 -6.70 -7.72
N ASN A 161 0.78 -6.00 -8.77
CA ASN A 161 -0.58 -6.16 -9.29
C ASN A 161 -0.78 -7.51 -10.00
N ASP A 162 -1.02 -8.57 -9.25
CA ASP A 162 -1.22 -9.94 -9.73
C ASP A 162 -2.63 -10.48 -9.42
N ASN A 163 -3.42 -9.80 -8.60
CA ASN A 163 -4.82 -10.13 -8.37
C ASN A 163 -5.73 -9.36 -9.33
N ALA A 164 -6.67 -10.06 -9.96
CA ALA A 164 -7.66 -9.41 -10.81
C ALA A 164 -8.90 -9.00 -10.00
N PRO A 165 -9.62 -7.94 -10.41
CA PRO A 165 -10.87 -7.56 -9.76
C PRO A 165 -11.91 -8.68 -9.79
N GLU A 166 -12.54 -8.96 -8.65
CA GLU A 166 -13.58 -9.98 -8.51
C GLU A 166 -14.92 -9.38 -8.07
N PHE A 167 -16.01 -9.76 -8.73
CA PHE A 167 -17.36 -9.34 -8.36
C PHE A 167 -17.95 -10.21 -7.25
N LEU A 168 -18.42 -9.59 -6.17
CA LEU A 168 -18.86 -10.31 -4.96
C LEU A 168 -20.14 -11.13 -5.14
N ASN A 169 -21.10 -10.64 -5.94
CA ASN A 169 -22.46 -11.21 -6.02
C ASN A 169 -22.90 -11.51 -7.47
N GLY A 170 -21.95 -11.75 -8.38
CA GLY A 170 -22.26 -12.10 -9.76
C GLY A 170 -22.83 -13.53 -9.89
N PRO A 171 -23.74 -13.81 -10.83
CA PRO A 171 -24.43 -12.87 -11.72
C PRO A 171 -25.50 -12.03 -10.98
N TYR A 172 -25.70 -10.79 -11.43
CA TYR A 172 -26.65 -9.86 -10.82
C TYR A 172 -28.00 -9.87 -11.52
N HIS A 173 -29.06 -9.59 -10.76
CA HIS A 173 -30.41 -9.38 -11.27
C HIS A 173 -30.99 -8.08 -10.72
N ALA A 174 -31.63 -7.29 -11.56
CA ALA A 174 -32.30 -6.06 -11.17
C ALA A 174 -33.59 -5.84 -11.95
N THR A 175 -34.48 -5.04 -11.39
CA THR A 175 -35.74 -4.65 -12.03
C THR A 175 -35.84 -3.15 -12.10
N VAL A 176 -36.34 -2.61 -13.21
CA VAL A 176 -36.59 -1.18 -13.36
C VAL A 176 -37.97 -0.97 -14.01
N PRO A 177 -38.75 0.04 -13.59
CA PRO A 177 -40.00 0.36 -14.26
C PRO A 177 -39.78 0.66 -15.73
N GLU A 178 -40.65 0.14 -16.58
CA GLU A 178 -40.70 0.58 -17.96
C GLU A 178 -41.04 2.07 -18.05
N MET A 179 -40.73 2.66 -19.19
CA MET A 179 -40.84 4.10 -19.43
C MET A 179 -40.11 4.99 -18.40
N SER A 180 -39.15 4.42 -17.67
CA SER A 180 -38.31 5.18 -16.74
C SER A 180 -37.62 6.35 -17.43
N ILE A 181 -37.54 7.47 -16.72
CA ILE A 181 -36.77 8.63 -17.19
C ILE A 181 -35.29 8.26 -17.38
N LEU A 182 -34.61 9.00 -18.25
CA LEU A 182 -33.17 8.86 -18.42
C LEU A 182 -32.46 9.16 -17.09
N GLY A 183 -31.49 8.31 -16.72
CA GLY A 183 -30.71 8.46 -15.50
C GLY A 183 -31.33 7.82 -14.25
N THR A 184 -32.45 7.10 -14.37
CA THR A 184 -33.02 6.33 -13.26
C THR A 184 -32.03 5.27 -12.79
N SER A 185 -31.76 5.24 -11.48
CA SER A 185 -30.89 4.25 -10.86
C SER A 185 -31.52 2.86 -10.92
N VAL A 186 -30.76 1.87 -11.41
CA VAL A 186 -31.20 0.47 -11.54
C VAL A 186 -30.68 -0.36 -10.39
N THR A 187 -29.35 -0.43 -10.24
CA THR A 187 -28.68 -1.18 -9.17
C THR A 187 -27.23 -0.72 -9.01
N ASN A 188 -26.55 -1.24 -7.99
CA ASN A 188 -25.11 -1.07 -7.79
C ASN A 188 -24.44 -2.46 -7.90
N VAL A 189 -23.28 -2.52 -8.56
CA VAL A 189 -22.43 -3.71 -8.59
C VAL A 189 -21.14 -3.44 -7.85
N THR A 190 -20.61 -4.44 -7.17
CA THR A 190 -19.42 -4.27 -6.32
C THR A 190 -18.39 -5.31 -6.69
N ALA A 191 -17.22 -4.85 -7.11
CA ALA A 191 -16.02 -5.66 -7.24
C ALA A 191 -15.01 -5.28 -6.15
N THR A 192 -14.17 -6.25 -5.81
CA THR A 192 -13.04 -6.10 -4.89
C THR A 192 -11.78 -6.56 -5.59
N ASP A 193 -10.69 -5.89 -5.29
CA ASP A 193 -9.36 -6.28 -5.70
C ASP A 193 -8.57 -6.66 -4.44
N ALA A 194 -7.80 -7.74 -4.51
CA ALA A 194 -7.07 -8.24 -3.34
C ALA A 194 -5.77 -7.46 -3.11
N ASP A 195 -5.23 -6.79 -4.15
CA ASP A 195 -3.98 -6.03 -4.12
C ASP A 195 -4.03 -4.84 -3.13
N ASP A 196 -2.89 -4.18 -2.91
CA ASP A 196 -2.76 -3.09 -1.94
C ASP A 196 -3.61 -1.86 -2.32
N PRO A 197 -4.60 -1.48 -1.48
CA PRO A 197 -5.43 -0.31 -1.72
C PRO A 197 -4.76 1.01 -1.31
N VAL A 198 -3.61 0.96 -0.62
CA VAL A 198 -2.95 2.12 -0.02
C VAL A 198 -1.86 2.67 -0.93
N TYR A 199 -1.01 1.79 -1.48
CA TYR A 199 0.14 2.20 -2.26
C TYR A 199 -0.04 1.89 -3.74
N GLY A 200 0.12 2.92 -4.57
CA GLY A 200 -0.05 2.79 -6.02
C GLY A 200 -1.51 2.83 -6.45
N ASN A 201 -1.79 2.23 -7.60
CA ASN A 201 -3.14 2.13 -8.14
C ASN A 201 -3.59 0.67 -8.26
N SER A 202 -2.86 -0.32 -7.71
CA SER A 202 -3.09 -1.75 -7.95
C SER A 202 -4.56 -2.08 -7.72
N ALA A 203 -5.09 -1.88 -6.52
CA ALA A 203 -6.50 -2.12 -6.23
C ALA A 203 -7.50 -1.01 -6.63
N LYS A 204 -7.09 0.02 -7.39
CA LYS A 204 -7.99 1.12 -7.77
C LYS A 204 -8.88 0.70 -8.94
N LEU A 205 -10.16 0.49 -8.68
CA LEU A 205 -11.12 0.03 -9.69
C LEU A 205 -11.78 1.16 -10.48
N VAL A 206 -11.98 0.92 -11.78
CA VAL A 206 -12.83 1.72 -12.67
C VAL A 206 -13.79 0.78 -13.39
N TYR A 207 -15.08 1.13 -13.36
CA TYR A 207 -16.15 0.31 -13.92
C TYR A 207 -16.57 0.78 -15.32
N SER A 208 -16.91 -0.15 -16.19
CA SER A 208 -17.43 0.13 -17.53
C SER A 208 -18.42 -0.93 -18.00
N ILE A 209 -19.26 -0.60 -18.99
CA ILE A 209 -20.17 -1.54 -19.63
C ILE A 209 -19.54 -1.98 -20.96
N LEU A 210 -19.31 -3.27 -21.11
CA LEU A 210 -18.83 -3.88 -22.35
C LEU A 210 -19.99 -4.15 -23.32
N GLU A 211 -21.13 -4.62 -22.81
CA GLU A 211 -22.32 -4.92 -23.60
C GLU A 211 -23.59 -4.47 -22.86
N GLY A 212 -24.60 -4.01 -23.59
CA GLY A 212 -25.83 -3.43 -23.00
C GLY A 212 -26.04 -1.94 -23.32
N GLN A 213 -25.09 -1.33 -24.05
CA GLN A 213 -25.29 -0.04 -24.70
C GLN A 213 -26.33 -0.14 -25.84
N PRO A 214 -27.13 0.91 -26.11
CA PRO A 214 -27.14 2.22 -25.46
C PRO A 214 -28.12 2.32 -24.27
N TYR A 215 -28.63 1.18 -23.77
CA TYR A 215 -29.75 1.15 -22.82
C TYR A 215 -29.37 1.54 -21.40
N PHE A 216 -28.15 1.22 -20.97
CA PHE A 216 -27.67 1.47 -19.62
C PHE A 216 -26.33 2.17 -19.63
N SER A 217 -26.05 2.96 -18.60
CA SER A 217 -24.74 3.54 -18.31
C SER A 217 -24.31 3.14 -16.90
N ILE A 218 -23.01 3.11 -16.66
CA ILE A 218 -22.44 2.85 -15.34
C ILE A 218 -21.58 4.05 -14.92
N GLU A 219 -21.70 4.45 -13.67
CA GLU A 219 -20.84 5.46 -13.08
C GLU A 219 -19.47 4.83 -12.74
N PRO A 220 -18.35 5.30 -13.33
CA PRO A 220 -17.09 4.55 -13.31
C PRO A 220 -16.44 4.38 -11.94
N GLU A 221 -16.75 5.23 -10.95
CA GLU A 221 -16.16 5.18 -9.60
C GLU A 221 -17.09 4.55 -8.57
N THR A 222 -18.41 4.77 -8.68
CA THR A 222 -19.41 4.29 -7.71
C THR A 222 -20.08 2.99 -8.11
N ALA A 223 -19.87 2.56 -9.36
CA ALA A 223 -20.47 1.39 -9.98
C ALA A 223 -22.02 1.37 -10.00
N ILE A 224 -22.65 2.55 -9.87
CA ILE A 224 -24.09 2.70 -9.97
C ILE A 224 -24.50 2.63 -11.44
N ILE A 225 -25.43 1.73 -11.74
CA ILE A 225 -25.97 1.53 -13.09
C ILE A 225 -27.26 2.33 -13.23
N LYS A 226 -27.38 3.07 -14.33
CA LYS A 226 -28.50 3.97 -14.62
C LYS A 226 -29.05 3.71 -16.02
N THR A 227 -30.34 3.99 -16.24
CA THR A 227 -30.91 3.99 -17.59
C THR A 227 -30.25 5.07 -18.45
N ALA A 228 -29.87 4.73 -19.67
CA ALA A 228 -29.25 5.64 -20.64
C ALA A 228 -30.16 5.94 -21.85
N LEU A 229 -31.23 5.16 -22.03
CA LEU A 229 -32.29 5.42 -23.00
C LEU A 229 -33.62 5.74 -22.28
N PRO A 230 -34.38 6.75 -22.74
CA PRO A 230 -35.73 7.01 -22.25
C PRO A 230 -36.73 6.03 -22.87
N ASN A 231 -37.91 5.90 -22.25
CA ASN A 231 -39.08 5.22 -22.81
C ASN A 231 -38.83 3.76 -23.22
N MET A 232 -38.04 3.03 -22.43
CA MET A 232 -37.87 1.59 -22.61
C MET A 232 -39.21 0.89 -22.35
N ASP A 233 -39.74 0.22 -23.36
CA ASP A 233 -41.06 -0.41 -23.39
C ASP A 233 -40.90 -1.94 -23.19
N ARG A 234 -41.60 -2.48 -22.20
CA ARG A 234 -41.55 -3.91 -21.86
C ARG A 234 -42.18 -4.76 -22.96
N GLU A 235 -43.27 -4.32 -23.59
CA GLU A 235 -43.92 -5.06 -24.67
C GLU A 235 -43.02 -5.21 -25.91
N ALA A 236 -42.07 -4.29 -26.10
CA ALA A 236 -41.04 -4.40 -27.13
C ALA A 236 -39.90 -5.34 -26.73
N LYS A 237 -39.40 -5.22 -25.48
CA LYS A 237 -38.34 -6.07 -24.93
C LYS A 237 -38.36 -6.03 -23.41
N GLU A 238 -38.66 -7.16 -22.79
CA GLU A 238 -38.80 -7.29 -21.33
C GLU A 238 -37.47 -7.41 -20.57
N GLU A 239 -36.44 -8.00 -21.18
CA GLU A 239 -35.20 -8.40 -20.49
C GLU A 239 -33.96 -7.93 -21.24
N TYR A 240 -32.99 -7.40 -20.50
CA TYR A 240 -31.71 -6.90 -21.00
C TYR A 240 -30.56 -7.53 -20.25
N VAL A 241 -29.61 -8.11 -20.98
CA VAL A 241 -28.34 -8.59 -20.42
C VAL A 241 -27.29 -7.52 -20.63
N VAL A 242 -26.62 -7.14 -19.54
CA VAL A 242 -25.55 -6.14 -19.50
C VAL A 242 -24.27 -6.83 -19.03
N VAL A 243 -23.19 -6.73 -19.80
CA VAL A 243 -21.87 -7.23 -19.40
C VAL A 243 -21.07 -6.06 -18.85
N ILE A 244 -20.66 -6.18 -17.60
CA ILE A 244 -19.97 -5.14 -16.83
C ILE A 244 -18.52 -5.57 -16.61
N GLN A 245 -17.60 -4.64 -16.72
CA GLN A 245 -16.18 -4.82 -16.41
C GLN A 245 -15.79 -3.93 -15.23
N ALA A 246 -15.03 -4.49 -14.30
CA ALA A 246 -14.21 -3.75 -13.36
C ALA A 246 -12.75 -3.89 -13.80
N LYS A 247 -12.03 -2.78 -13.89
CA LYS A 247 -10.62 -2.75 -14.29
C LYS A 247 -9.79 -2.05 -13.22
N ASP A 248 -8.72 -2.70 -12.80
CA ASP A 248 -7.78 -2.21 -11.79
C ASP A 248 -6.87 -1.09 -12.33
N MET A 249 -5.85 -0.68 -11.57
CA MET A 249 -4.90 0.37 -11.97
C MET A 249 -5.58 1.69 -12.37
N GLY A 250 -6.78 1.98 -11.89
CA GLY A 250 -7.57 3.13 -12.32
C GLY A 250 -8.04 3.07 -13.77
N GLY A 251 -8.23 1.87 -14.32
CA GLY A 251 -8.68 1.65 -15.71
C GLY A 251 -7.58 1.82 -16.77
N HIS A 252 -6.30 1.92 -16.36
CA HIS A 252 -5.19 2.03 -17.31
C HIS A 252 -5.01 0.77 -18.15
N SER A 253 -4.34 0.88 -19.30
CA SER A 253 -4.22 -0.21 -20.29
C SER A 253 -3.54 -1.46 -19.75
N GLY A 254 -2.55 -1.31 -18.86
CA GLY A 254 -1.83 -2.41 -18.21
C GLY A 254 -2.56 -3.11 -17.07
N GLY A 255 -3.75 -2.62 -16.69
CA GLY A 255 -4.50 -3.20 -15.59
C GLY A 255 -5.22 -4.51 -15.91
N LEU A 256 -5.42 -5.36 -14.91
CA LEU A 256 -6.24 -6.57 -14.96
C LEU A 256 -7.72 -6.21 -14.87
N SER A 257 -8.57 -7.14 -15.30
CA SER A 257 -10.01 -6.89 -15.38
C SER A 257 -10.83 -8.11 -15.01
N GLY A 258 -11.86 -7.90 -14.20
CA GLY A 258 -12.94 -8.83 -13.96
C GLY A 258 -14.19 -8.45 -14.73
N THR A 259 -15.02 -9.44 -15.07
CA THR A 259 -16.31 -9.21 -15.72
C THR A 259 -17.45 -9.93 -15.02
N THR A 260 -18.64 -9.33 -15.03
CA THR A 260 -19.87 -9.96 -14.54
C THR A 260 -21.04 -9.68 -15.47
N THR A 261 -22.11 -10.45 -15.32
CA THR A 261 -23.37 -10.24 -16.04
C THR A 261 -24.43 -9.68 -15.11
N LEU A 262 -25.19 -8.71 -15.61
CA LEU A 262 -26.39 -8.17 -14.97
C LEU A 262 -27.57 -8.38 -15.89
N THR A 263 -28.60 -9.06 -15.38
CA THR A 263 -29.90 -9.18 -16.04
C THR A 263 -30.85 -8.12 -15.49
N VAL A 264 -31.35 -7.25 -16.37
CA VAL A 264 -32.33 -6.22 -16.03
C VAL A 264 -33.68 -6.56 -16.64
N THR A 265 -34.71 -6.70 -15.80
CA THR A 265 -36.10 -6.94 -16.23
C THR A 265 -36.93 -5.67 -16.08
N LEU A 266 -37.70 -5.33 -17.11
CA LEU A 266 -38.65 -4.21 -17.06
C LEU A 266 -39.93 -4.62 -16.34
N THR A 267 -40.37 -3.82 -15.36
CA THR A 267 -41.67 -4.03 -14.70
C THR A 267 -42.78 -3.28 -15.42
N ASP A 268 -43.94 -3.92 -15.53
CA ASP A 268 -45.17 -3.42 -16.16
C ASP A 268 -45.65 -2.08 -15.57
N VAL A 269 -46.01 -1.15 -16.44
CA VAL A 269 -46.78 0.06 -16.16
C VAL A 269 -47.98 0.00 -17.10
N ASN A 270 -49.20 0.09 -16.55
CA ASN A 270 -50.43 0.00 -17.34
C ASN A 270 -50.61 1.17 -18.32
N ASP A 271 -49.99 1.05 -19.49
CA ASP A 271 -49.94 2.02 -20.59
C ASP A 271 -50.74 1.53 -21.82
N ASN A 272 -51.10 0.25 -21.83
CA ASN A 272 -51.85 -0.40 -22.89
C ASN A 272 -53.35 -0.53 -22.54
N PRO A 273 -54.27 0.14 -23.27
CA PRO A 273 -55.70 0.00 -23.02
C PRO A 273 -56.20 -1.41 -23.38
N PRO A 274 -57.27 -1.90 -22.72
CA PRO A 274 -57.83 -3.22 -23.01
C PRO A 274 -58.34 -3.29 -24.46
N LYS A 275 -57.97 -4.35 -25.17
CA LYS A 275 -58.47 -4.64 -26.53
C LYS A 275 -59.55 -5.70 -26.44
N PHE A 276 -60.77 -5.37 -26.87
CA PHE A 276 -61.85 -6.34 -26.97
C PHE A 276 -61.68 -7.21 -28.22
N ALA A 277 -61.73 -8.53 -28.05
CA ALA A 277 -61.82 -9.47 -29.16
C ALA A 277 -63.25 -9.47 -29.72
N GLN A 278 -63.54 -8.53 -30.65
CA GLN A 278 -64.79 -8.34 -31.41
C GLN A 278 -66.10 -8.36 -30.61
N SER A 279 -66.87 -7.26 -30.68
CA SER A 279 -68.25 -7.22 -30.22
C SER A 279 -69.10 -8.17 -31.08
N LYS A 280 -69.68 -9.19 -30.43
CA LYS A 280 -70.63 -10.12 -31.04
C LYS A 280 -71.98 -9.46 -31.31
#